data_AF-A0A940VYN8-F1
#
_entry.id   AF-A0A940VYN8-F1
#
_cell.length_a   1.000
_cell.length_b   1.000
_cell.length_c   1.000
_cell.angle_alpha   90.00
_cell.angle_beta   90.00
_cell.angle_gamma   90.00
#
_symmetry.space_group_name_H-M   'P 1'
#
loop_
_entity.id
_entity.type
_entity.pdbx_description
1 polymer ?
#
loop_
_entity_poly.entity_id
_entity_poly.type
_entity_poly.pdbx_seq_one_letter_code
_entity_poly.pdbx_strand_id
1 'polypeptide(L)'
;MRKLFVLWVLTSLILLQGEALAAPAAAIPPAVKAVSSQPVLQWTGFPDAVMYELDIAKTADFVDAQIIFHSTTIYSAGFQPDLSAWLGKNLFYRVRPLDYDKRPLSEWTAPVAIAVKTPHSFQTFRPVTTTQWSKVTPILYPVYAWIPVLGADHYKVELFQETGTGSSSERKSKLVQTWEVKGSLTADVYDETPRIGTFSWRVQAIAKNGQPIGQFSDREEFTLRPVSRQFALGIYGDSIMHGGGAISNAPSDFTYSLHAYLKTPALNLARSGDTSAASLERFER
;
A
#
# COMPACT_ATOMS: atom_id res chain seq x y z
N MET A 1 11.69 -55.01 41.05
CA MET A 1 10.52 -54.11 41.09
C MET A 1 10.98 -52.69 40.74
N ARG A 2 10.69 -52.21 39.54
CA ARG A 2 10.91 -50.82 39.12
C ARG A 2 9.59 -50.30 38.54
N LYS A 3 9.08 -49.22 39.12
CA LYS A 3 7.80 -48.60 38.77
C LYS A 3 7.90 -47.92 37.41
N LEU A 4 6.99 -48.25 36.50
CA LEU A 4 6.81 -47.57 35.22
C LEU A 4 5.83 -46.41 35.43
N PHE A 5 6.27 -45.17 35.28
CA PHE A 5 5.41 -44.00 35.25
C PHE A 5 4.91 -43.83 33.82
N VAL A 6 3.60 -44.00 33.61
CA VAL A 6 2.94 -43.66 32.34
C VAL A 6 2.49 -42.20 32.46
N LEU A 7 3.13 -41.32 31.68
CA LEU A 7 2.77 -39.92 31.55
C LEU A 7 1.57 -39.83 30.59
N TRP A 8 0.39 -39.50 31.12
CA TRP A 8 -0.77 -39.15 30.31
C TRP A 8 -0.58 -37.70 29.81
N VAL A 9 -0.32 -37.54 28.51
CA VAL A 9 -0.40 -36.23 27.86
C VAL A 9 -1.86 -35.99 27.48
N LEU A 10 -2.57 -35.16 28.26
CA LEU A 10 -3.84 -34.59 27.84
C LEU A 10 -3.56 -33.61 26.70
N THR A 11 -3.93 -33.97 25.47
CA THR A 11 -4.12 -33.00 24.39
C THR A 11 -5.37 -32.17 24.70
N SER A 12 -5.18 -31.01 25.32
CA SER A 12 -6.21 -29.96 25.35
C SER A 12 -6.37 -29.41 23.93
N LEU A 13 -7.44 -29.82 23.26
CA LEU A 13 -7.92 -29.20 22.03
C LEU A 13 -8.45 -27.81 22.41
N ILE A 14 -7.62 -26.79 22.31
CA ILE A 14 -8.08 -25.40 22.43
C ILE A 14 -8.86 -25.10 21.15
N LEU A 15 -10.18 -25.21 21.21
CA LEU A 15 -11.04 -24.52 20.25
C LEU A 15 -10.82 -23.02 20.47
N LEU A 16 -10.02 -22.38 19.61
CA LEU A 16 -10.16 -20.96 19.38
C LEU A 16 -11.53 -20.77 18.74
N GLN A 17 -12.54 -20.47 19.55
CA GLN A 17 -13.70 -19.74 19.05
C GLN A 17 -13.15 -18.40 18.56
N GLY A 18 -12.97 -18.26 17.25
CA GLY A 18 -12.81 -16.96 16.64
C GLY A 18 -14.07 -16.17 16.98
N GLU A 19 -13.95 -15.17 17.87
CA GLU A 19 -14.95 -14.12 17.94
C GLU A 19 -15.04 -13.56 16.52
N ALA A 20 -16.20 -13.75 15.89
CA ALA A 20 -16.53 -13.00 14.70
C ALA A 20 -16.38 -11.52 15.09
N LEU A 21 -15.39 -10.84 14.49
CA LEU A 21 -15.25 -9.39 14.62
C LEU A 21 -16.62 -8.79 14.33
N ALA A 22 -17.25 -8.23 15.36
CA ALA A 22 -18.55 -7.60 15.23
C ALA A 22 -18.46 -6.60 14.07
N ALA A 23 -19.40 -6.72 13.12
CA ALA A 23 -19.54 -5.72 12.07
C ALA A 23 -19.60 -4.34 12.74
N PRO A 24 -18.79 -3.36 12.29
CA PRO A 24 -18.81 -2.04 12.90
C PRO A 24 -20.24 -1.49 12.85
N ALA A 25 -20.74 -1.06 14.01
CA ALA A 25 -22.06 -0.47 14.16
C ALA A 25 -22.25 0.62 13.08
N ALA A 26 -23.41 0.59 12.41
CA ALA A 26 -23.76 1.54 11.36
C ALA A 26 -23.69 2.97 11.90
N ALA A 27 -22.59 3.66 11.58
CA ALA A 27 -22.41 5.06 11.88
C ALA A 27 -23.38 5.90 11.04
N ILE A 28 -23.82 7.02 11.62
CA ILE A 28 -24.44 8.14 10.90
C ILE A 28 -23.63 8.37 9.62
N PRO A 29 -24.27 8.47 8.42
CA PRO A 29 -23.54 8.62 7.18
C PRO A 29 -22.54 9.78 7.33
N PRO A 30 -21.25 9.57 6.99
CA PRO A 30 -20.25 10.63 7.12
C PRO A 30 -20.72 11.85 6.33
N ALA A 31 -20.41 13.04 6.83
CA ALA A 31 -20.70 14.29 6.13
C ALA A 31 -20.27 14.17 4.65
N VAL A 32 -21.17 14.53 3.73
CA VAL A 32 -20.92 14.42 2.30
C VAL A 32 -19.64 15.15 1.94
N LYS A 33 -18.60 14.43 1.51
CA LYS A 33 -17.30 15.02 1.19
C LYS A 33 -17.36 15.64 -0.20
N ALA A 34 -17.19 16.95 -0.28
CA ALA A 34 -17.02 17.64 -1.56
C ALA A 34 -15.65 17.29 -2.15
N VAL A 35 -15.63 16.92 -3.44
CA VAL A 35 -14.43 16.47 -4.14
C VAL A 35 -14.38 16.98 -5.58
N SER A 36 -13.22 16.81 -6.22
CA SER A 36 -13.07 17.07 -7.65
C SER A 36 -13.75 15.99 -8.51
N SER A 37 -13.85 16.22 -9.81
CA SER A 37 -14.42 15.26 -10.76
C SER A 37 -13.55 14.04 -11.05
N GLN A 38 -12.32 13.98 -10.55
CA GLN A 38 -11.48 12.77 -10.58
C GLN A 38 -10.80 12.63 -9.21
N PRO A 39 -11.57 12.34 -8.15
CA PRO A 39 -11.04 12.25 -6.80
C PRO A 39 -10.24 10.96 -6.60
N VAL A 40 -9.28 10.95 -5.69
CA VAL A 40 -8.73 9.69 -5.19
C VAL A 40 -9.60 9.22 -4.03
N LEU A 41 -10.27 8.09 -4.22
CA LEU A 41 -11.00 7.39 -3.15
C LEU A 41 -9.97 6.52 -2.42
N GLN A 42 -9.92 6.60 -1.09
CA GLN A 42 -8.99 5.83 -0.27
C GLN A 42 -9.74 5.20 0.89
N TRP A 43 -9.30 4.00 1.27
CA TRP A 43 -9.81 3.27 2.41
C TRP A 43 -8.66 2.59 3.14
N THR A 44 -8.95 2.06 4.33
CA THR A 44 -7.97 1.28 5.08
C THR A 44 -7.81 -0.10 4.42
N GLY A 45 -6.56 -0.56 4.30
CA GLY A 45 -6.24 -1.93 3.86
C GLY A 45 -6.94 -2.98 4.73
N PHE A 46 -7.20 -4.15 4.16
CA PHE A 46 -7.87 -5.26 4.84
C PHE A 46 -6.94 -6.48 4.82
N PRO A 47 -6.68 -7.12 5.97
CA PRO A 47 -5.86 -8.33 6.02
C PRO A 47 -6.38 -9.43 5.09
N ASP A 48 -5.47 -10.11 4.41
CA ASP A 48 -5.70 -11.16 3.41
C ASP A 48 -6.42 -10.73 2.13
N ALA A 49 -6.76 -9.44 1.98
CA ALA A 49 -7.31 -8.92 0.73
C ALA A 49 -6.28 -9.02 -0.39
N VAL A 50 -6.70 -9.60 -1.51
CA VAL A 50 -5.91 -9.63 -2.74
C VAL A 50 -6.27 -8.44 -3.62
N MET A 51 -7.56 -8.11 -3.66
CA MET A 51 -8.10 -7.00 -4.42
C MET A 51 -9.36 -6.46 -3.74
N TYR A 52 -9.92 -5.41 -4.30
CA TYR A 52 -11.16 -4.79 -3.83
C TYR A 52 -12.22 -4.77 -4.91
N GLU A 53 -13.45 -4.96 -4.46
CA GLU A 53 -14.64 -4.66 -5.24
C GLU A 53 -15.14 -3.26 -4.89
N LEU A 54 -15.44 -2.45 -5.90
CA LEU A 54 -15.90 -1.07 -5.74
C LEU A 54 -17.14 -0.84 -6.60
N ASP A 55 -18.21 -0.39 -5.95
CA ASP A 55 -19.37 0.18 -6.63
C ASP A 55 -19.44 1.69 -6.39
N ILE A 56 -19.82 2.43 -7.44
CA ILE A 56 -20.25 3.83 -7.32
C ILE A 56 -21.67 3.93 -7.88
N ALA A 57 -22.58 4.52 -7.12
CA ALA A 57 -23.99 4.63 -7.44
C ALA A 57 -24.56 6.04 -7.22
N LYS A 58 -25.72 6.30 -7.84
CA LYS A 58 -26.47 7.56 -7.66
C LYS A 58 -27.20 7.63 -6.31
N THR A 59 -27.53 6.48 -5.73
CA THR A 59 -28.30 6.34 -4.49
C THR A 59 -27.56 5.43 -3.50
N ALA A 60 -27.81 5.62 -2.20
CA ALA A 60 -27.09 4.94 -1.13
C ALA A 60 -27.51 3.47 -0.93
N ASP A 61 -28.60 3.03 -1.55
CA ASP A 61 -29.12 1.66 -1.49
C ASP A 61 -28.50 0.72 -2.54
N PHE A 62 -27.70 1.25 -3.47
CA PHE A 62 -26.98 0.50 -4.51
C PHE A 62 -27.88 -0.48 -5.29
N VAL A 63 -29.10 -0.06 -5.64
CA VAL A 63 -29.92 -0.79 -6.60
C VAL A 63 -29.19 -0.85 -7.94
N ASP A 64 -29.10 -2.02 -8.57
CA ASP A 64 -28.28 -2.26 -9.78
C ASP A 64 -28.47 -1.20 -10.88
N ALA A 65 -29.70 -0.75 -11.13
CA ALA A 65 -30.01 0.27 -12.12
C ALA A 65 -29.40 1.67 -11.82
N GLN A 66 -28.93 1.89 -10.60
CA GLN A 66 -28.31 3.14 -10.14
C GLN A 66 -26.79 3.05 -10.03
N ILE A 67 -26.20 1.87 -10.20
CA ILE A 67 -24.75 1.66 -10.23
C ILE A 67 -24.21 2.22 -11.55
N ILE A 68 -23.27 3.15 -11.44
CA ILE A 68 -22.64 3.84 -12.58
C ILE A 68 -21.20 3.37 -12.84
N PHE A 69 -20.61 2.69 -11.86
CA PHE A 69 -19.29 2.11 -11.95
C PHE A 69 -19.23 0.87 -11.07
N HIS A 70 -18.61 -0.18 -11.59
CA HIS A 70 -18.35 -1.43 -10.89
C HIS A 70 -16.97 -1.96 -11.30
N SER A 71 -16.18 -2.43 -10.33
CA SER A 71 -14.91 -3.10 -10.60
C SER A 71 -14.61 -4.13 -9.52
N THR A 72 -14.00 -5.26 -9.92
CA THR A 72 -13.49 -6.32 -9.03
C THR A 72 -11.97 -6.47 -9.12
N THR A 73 -11.27 -5.49 -9.70
CA THR A 73 -9.83 -5.58 -10.01
C THR A 73 -9.09 -4.35 -9.55
N ILE A 74 -9.29 -3.97 -8.29
CA ILE A 74 -8.58 -2.86 -7.64
C ILE A 74 -7.58 -3.47 -6.66
N TYR A 75 -6.28 -3.41 -6.99
CA TYR A 75 -5.20 -4.07 -6.24
C TYR A 75 -4.51 -3.18 -5.21
N SER A 76 -5.11 -2.04 -4.89
CA SER A 76 -4.62 -1.14 -3.84
C SER A 76 -5.78 -0.63 -3.01
N ALA A 77 -5.50 -0.15 -1.80
CA ALA A 77 -6.52 0.41 -0.91
C ALA A 77 -6.96 1.84 -1.33
N GLY A 78 -7.16 2.03 -2.63
CA GLY A 78 -7.65 3.26 -3.21
C GLY A 78 -7.80 3.19 -4.72
N PHE A 79 -8.60 4.10 -5.26
CA PHE A 79 -8.92 4.15 -6.68
C PHE A 79 -9.27 5.57 -7.12
N GLN A 80 -8.89 5.95 -8.34
CA GLN A 80 -9.25 7.24 -8.94
C GLN A 80 -10.29 7.06 -10.06
N PRO A 81 -11.60 7.18 -9.78
CA PRO A 81 -12.63 7.13 -10.81
C PRO A 81 -12.68 8.41 -11.66
N ASP A 82 -13.15 8.29 -12.90
CA ASP A 82 -13.60 9.44 -13.69
C ASP A 82 -15.07 9.75 -13.37
N LEU A 83 -15.30 10.86 -12.66
CA LEU A 83 -16.63 11.36 -12.31
C LEU A 83 -16.98 12.65 -13.05
N SER A 84 -16.28 12.96 -14.15
CA SER A 84 -16.46 14.20 -14.92
C SER A 84 -17.89 14.39 -15.44
N ALA A 85 -18.56 13.30 -15.82
CA ALA A 85 -19.96 13.32 -16.24
C ALA A 85 -20.96 13.63 -15.11
N TRP A 86 -20.51 13.61 -13.85
CA TRP A 86 -21.34 13.75 -12.65
C TRP A 86 -21.07 15.05 -11.89
N LEU A 87 -20.43 16.04 -12.53
CA LEU A 87 -20.19 17.34 -11.91
C LEU A 87 -21.50 17.98 -11.42
N GLY A 88 -21.47 18.47 -10.18
CA GLY A 88 -22.61 19.04 -9.45
C GLY A 88 -23.46 18.00 -8.72
N LYS A 89 -23.30 16.69 -8.98
CA LYS A 89 -24.12 15.62 -8.41
C LYS A 89 -23.55 15.08 -7.09
N ASN A 90 -24.42 14.40 -6.34
CA ASN A 90 -24.05 13.61 -5.19
C ASN A 90 -24.14 12.13 -5.59
N LEU A 91 -23.11 11.36 -5.24
CA LEU A 91 -22.98 9.94 -5.50
C LEU A 91 -22.65 9.21 -4.19
N PHE A 92 -22.65 7.90 -4.22
CA PHE A 92 -22.25 7.05 -3.11
C PHE A 92 -21.29 5.98 -3.61
N TYR A 93 -20.32 5.60 -2.81
CA TYR A 93 -19.50 4.42 -3.08
C TYR A 93 -19.49 3.46 -1.90
N ARG A 94 -19.28 2.18 -2.20
CA ARG A 94 -19.04 1.13 -1.21
C ARG A 94 -17.91 0.24 -1.72
N VAL A 95 -17.15 -0.32 -0.79
CA VAL A 95 -16.02 -1.18 -1.10
C VAL A 95 -16.09 -2.45 -0.26
N ARG A 96 -15.57 -3.56 -0.77
CA ARG A 96 -15.27 -4.75 0.04
C ARG A 96 -13.99 -5.44 -0.43
N PRO A 97 -13.23 -6.06 0.49
CA PRO A 97 -12.09 -6.88 0.16
C PRO A 97 -12.50 -8.19 -0.51
N LEU A 98 -11.70 -8.63 -1.47
CA LEU A 98 -11.82 -9.91 -2.16
C LEU A 98 -10.54 -10.73 -1.98
N ASP A 99 -10.69 -12.06 -1.91
CA ASP A 99 -9.57 -13.00 -2.01
C ASP A 99 -9.06 -13.14 -3.47
N TYR A 100 -8.07 -14.01 -3.68
CA TYR A 100 -7.51 -14.29 -5.01
C TYR A 100 -8.54 -14.80 -6.02
N ASP A 101 -9.51 -15.58 -5.56
CA ASP A 101 -10.60 -16.17 -6.36
C ASP A 101 -11.80 -15.19 -6.52
N LYS A 102 -11.64 -13.93 -6.13
CA LYS A 102 -12.68 -12.89 -6.10
C LYS A 102 -13.84 -13.18 -5.16
N ARG A 103 -13.65 -14.02 -4.14
CA ARG A 103 -14.65 -14.23 -3.11
C ARG A 103 -14.59 -13.10 -2.08
N PRO A 104 -15.73 -12.55 -1.65
CA PRO A 104 -15.75 -11.54 -0.60
C PRO A 104 -15.16 -12.04 0.71
N LEU A 105 -14.24 -11.26 1.30
CA LEU A 105 -13.69 -11.52 2.63
C LEU A 105 -14.48 -10.81 3.74
N SER A 106 -15.33 -9.86 3.38
CA SER A 106 -16.27 -9.21 4.28
C SER A 106 -17.53 -8.76 3.57
N GLU A 107 -18.51 -8.33 4.36
CA GLU A 107 -19.63 -7.52 3.86
C GLU A 107 -19.13 -6.19 3.29
N TRP A 108 -20.00 -5.55 2.50
CA TRP A 108 -19.77 -4.19 2.00
C TRP A 108 -19.60 -3.19 3.14
N THR A 109 -18.75 -2.19 2.93
CA THR A 109 -18.76 -0.99 3.79
C THR A 109 -20.11 -0.29 3.74
N ALA A 110 -20.44 0.46 4.79
CA ALA A 110 -21.54 1.41 4.73
C ALA A 110 -21.37 2.38 3.54
N PRO A 111 -22.47 2.84 2.91
CA PRO A 111 -22.42 3.82 1.81
C PRO A 111 -21.66 5.09 2.22
N VAL A 112 -20.67 5.47 1.42
CA VAL A 112 -19.90 6.71 1.62
C VAL A 112 -20.31 7.74 0.58
N ALA A 113 -20.83 8.88 1.03
CA ALA A 113 -21.32 9.93 0.16
C ALA A 113 -20.18 10.76 -0.46
N ILE A 114 -20.29 11.05 -1.76
CA ILE A 114 -19.38 11.86 -2.55
C ILE A 114 -20.18 13.03 -3.17
N ALA A 115 -19.74 14.26 -2.94
CA ALA A 115 -20.26 15.43 -3.64
C ALA A 115 -19.25 15.87 -4.72
N VAL A 116 -19.56 15.65 -6.00
CA VAL A 116 -18.67 16.04 -7.10
C VAL A 116 -18.90 17.52 -7.40
N LYS A 117 -18.06 18.42 -6.85
CA LYS A 117 -18.32 19.87 -6.88
C LYS A 117 -17.31 20.66 -7.71
N THR A 118 -16.11 20.13 -7.89
CA THR A 118 -15.03 20.87 -8.56
C THR A 118 -14.58 20.11 -9.81
N PRO A 119 -14.37 20.76 -10.96
CA PRO A 119 -13.66 20.13 -12.06
C PRO A 119 -12.28 19.63 -11.63
N HIS A 120 -11.82 18.51 -12.17
CA HIS A 120 -10.46 18.06 -11.94
C HIS A 120 -9.45 19.07 -12.50
N SER A 121 -8.47 19.45 -11.67
CA SER A 121 -7.40 20.36 -12.06
C SER A 121 -6.10 19.58 -12.15
N PHE A 122 -5.60 19.38 -13.37
CA PHE A 122 -4.30 18.78 -13.58
C PHE A 122 -3.22 19.59 -12.85
N GLN A 123 -3.26 20.92 -12.89
CA GLN A 123 -2.22 21.76 -12.28
C GLN A 123 -2.02 21.56 -10.78
N THR A 124 -3.06 21.15 -10.04
CA THR A 124 -2.99 21.00 -8.58
C THR A 124 -3.09 19.53 -8.13
N PHE A 125 -3.33 18.60 -9.06
CA PHE A 125 -3.36 17.19 -8.74
C PHE A 125 -1.98 16.66 -8.35
N ARG A 126 -1.97 15.74 -7.39
CA ARG A 126 -0.79 15.05 -6.88
C ARG A 126 -1.12 13.57 -6.72
N PRO A 127 -0.30 12.64 -7.24
CA PRO A 127 -0.43 11.22 -6.92
C PRO A 127 -0.36 10.98 -5.42
N VAL A 128 -1.10 9.96 -4.94
CA VAL A 128 -1.14 9.61 -3.53
C VAL A 128 -0.27 8.39 -3.27
N THR A 129 0.70 8.55 -2.38
CA THR A 129 1.61 7.49 -1.93
C THR A 129 0.88 6.54 -0.97
N THR A 130 1.25 5.26 -1.00
CA THR A 130 0.65 4.22 -0.13
C THR A 130 1.66 3.59 0.82
N THR A 131 2.95 3.88 0.65
CA THR A 131 3.99 3.38 1.55
C THR A 131 3.87 3.96 2.96
N GLN A 132 3.92 3.09 3.98
CA GLN A 132 3.75 3.49 5.38
C GLN A 132 5.10 3.60 6.13
N TRP A 133 6.02 4.47 5.71
CA TRP A 133 7.39 4.56 6.27
C TRP A 133 7.47 4.71 7.79
N SER A 134 6.48 5.35 8.43
CA SER A 134 6.42 5.51 9.89
C SER A 134 6.11 4.23 10.66
N LYS A 135 5.54 3.22 9.97
CA LYS A 135 5.26 1.88 10.50
C LYS A 135 6.19 0.83 9.91
N VAL A 136 6.71 1.08 8.72
CA VAL A 136 7.62 0.20 8.01
C VAL A 136 8.96 0.17 8.73
N THR A 137 9.46 -1.04 8.86
CA THR A 137 10.75 -1.34 9.45
C THR A 137 11.89 -0.82 8.57
N PRO A 138 13.08 -0.55 9.11
CA PRO A 138 14.30 -0.46 8.32
C PRO A 138 14.44 -1.63 7.31
N ILE A 139 14.15 -1.38 6.03
CA ILE A 139 14.37 -2.30 4.92
C ILE A 139 15.52 -1.76 4.07
N LEU A 140 16.49 -2.62 3.78
CA LEU A 140 17.68 -2.24 3.02
C LEU A 140 17.39 -1.93 1.55
N TYR A 141 16.43 -2.63 0.95
CA TYR A 141 16.03 -2.47 -0.46
C TYR A 141 14.60 -1.94 -0.52
N PRO A 142 14.36 -0.63 -0.41
CA PRO A 142 13.00 -0.08 -0.27
C PRO A 142 12.10 -0.33 -1.49
N VAL A 143 10.78 -0.31 -1.26
CA VAL A 143 9.75 -0.28 -2.30
C VAL A 143 8.93 1.00 -2.16
N TYR A 144 8.72 1.67 -3.28
CA TYR A 144 7.97 2.91 -3.37
C TYR A 144 6.62 2.63 -4.02
N ALA A 145 5.51 2.96 -3.38
CA ALA A 145 4.18 2.60 -3.85
C ALA A 145 3.18 3.76 -3.82
N TRP A 146 2.24 3.77 -4.76
CA TRP A 146 1.22 4.80 -4.96
C TRP A 146 -0.10 4.23 -5.48
N ILE A 147 -1.16 5.04 -5.46
CA ILE A 147 -2.42 4.70 -6.12
C ILE A 147 -2.30 5.04 -7.61
N PRO A 148 -2.61 4.10 -8.53
CA PRO A 148 -2.60 4.38 -9.97
C PRO A 148 -3.45 5.61 -10.33
N VAL A 149 -2.89 6.46 -11.18
CA VAL A 149 -3.49 7.72 -11.62
C VAL A 149 -4.26 7.49 -12.90
N LEU A 150 -5.51 7.97 -12.92
CA LEU A 150 -6.37 7.91 -14.09
C LEU A 150 -5.71 8.61 -15.29
N GLY A 151 -5.61 7.90 -16.41
CA GLY A 151 -5.02 8.41 -17.66
C GLY A 151 -3.49 8.34 -17.74
N ALA A 152 -2.81 7.84 -16.70
CA ALA A 152 -1.37 7.60 -16.75
C ALA A 152 -1.01 6.51 -17.77
N ASP A 153 0.11 6.70 -18.46
CA ASP A 153 0.76 5.70 -19.32
C ASP A 153 1.94 5.04 -18.58
N HIS A 154 2.68 5.85 -17.83
CA HIS A 154 3.79 5.42 -16.99
C HIS A 154 4.02 6.46 -15.88
N TYR A 155 4.96 6.16 -14.99
CA TYR A 155 5.30 7.03 -13.86
C TYR A 155 6.79 7.35 -13.86
N LYS A 156 7.12 8.53 -13.33
CA LYS A 156 8.49 8.92 -12.99
C LYS A 156 8.62 8.96 -11.47
N VAL A 157 9.56 8.20 -10.93
CA VAL A 157 9.87 8.17 -9.50
C VAL A 157 11.25 8.76 -9.29
N GLU A 158 11.38 9.70 -8.38
CA GLU A 158 12.65 10.36 -8.05
C GLU A 158 13.00 10.11 -6.59
N LEU A 159 14.23 9.66 -6.34
CA LEU A 159 14.79 9.45 -5.01
C LEU A 159 15.96 10.39 -4.76
N PHE A 160 15.96 10.95 -3.57
CA PHE A 160 16.93 11.93 -3.12
C PHE A 160 17.59 11.47 -1.83
N GLN A 161 18.90 11.66 -1.75
CA GLN A 161 19.65 11.49 -0.52
C GLN A 161 19.66 12.81 0.23
N GLU A 162 19.29 12.76 1.51
CA GLU A 162 19.24 13.91 2.40
C GLU A 162 20.50 13.95 3.26
N THR A 163 21.16 15.11 3.28
CA THR A 163 22.39 15.34 4.03
C THR A 163 22.30 16.58 4.89
N GLY A 164 22.98 16.56 6.04
CA GLY A 164 22.91 17.59 7.07
C GLY A 164 22.08 17.17 8.27
N THR A 165 22.16 17.97 9.34
CA THR A 165 21.42 17.80 10.59
C THR A 165 20.37 18.90 10.70
N GLY A 166 19.16 18.59 11.17
CA GLY A 166 18.07 19.55 11.29
C GLY A 166 16.76 19.05 10.70
N SER A 167 15.79 19.96 10.59
CA SER A 167 14.49 19.74 9.93
C SER A 167 14.64 19.46 8.43
N SER A 168 13.63 18.87 7.79
CA SER A 168 13.71 18.53 6.35
C SER A 168 13.94 19.75 5.46
N SER A 169 13.55 20.97 5.88
CA SER A 169 13.82 22.22 5.14
C SER A 169 15.27 22.72 5.22
N GLU A 170 16.05 22.27 6.20
CA GLU A 170 17.44 22.68 6.41
C GLU A 170 18.44 21.72 5.75
N ARG A 171 17.98 20.51 5.40
CA ARG A 171 18.82 19.48 4.79
C ARG A 171 19.04 19.76 3.31
N LYS A 172 20.19 19.34 2.80
CA LYS A 172 20.49 19.33 1.38
C LYS A 172 19.98 18.04 0.77
N SER A 173 19.15 18.16 -0.27
CA SER A 173 18.67 17.03 -1.06
C SER A 173 19.50 16.88 -2.34
N LYS A 174 20.06 15.70 -2.58
CA LYS A 174 20.72 15.34 -3.85
C LYS A 174 19.89 14.28 -4.55
N LEU A 175 19.51 14.51 -5.81
CA LEU A 175 18.90 13.46 -6.63
C LEU A 175 19.93 12.35 -6.85
N VAL A 176 19.60 11.13 -6.43
CA VAL A 176 20.51 9.98 -6.51
C VAL A 176 19.99 8.87 -7.41
N GLN A 177 18.69 8.87 -7.71
CA GLN A 177 18.09 7.89 -8.60
C GLN A 177 16.78 8.39 -9.19
N THR A 178 16.52 8.00 -10.44
CA THR A 178 15.25 8.22 -11.14
C THR A 178 14.85 6.93 -11.84
N TRP A 179 13.58 6.55 -11.72
CA TRP A 179 13.00 5.42 -12.46
C TRP A 179 11.89 5.89 -13.39
N GLU A 180 11.81 5.29 -14.57
CA GLU A 180 10.61 5.29 -15.41
C GLU A 180 9.90 3.96 -15.26
N VAL A 181 8.72 3.99 -14.66
CA VAL A 181 7.93 2.80 -14.32
C VAL A 181 6.81 2.67 -15.34
N LYS A 182 6.97 1.77 -16.31
CA LYS A 182 6.02 1.58 -17.41
C LYS A 182 4.74 0.87 -16.94
N GLY A 183 3.62 1.20 -17.59
CA GLY A 183 2.31 0.59 -17.33
C GLY A 183 1.37 1.54 -16.61
N SER A 184 0.16 1.67 -17.13
CA SER A 184 -0.88 2.57 -16.61
C SER A 184 -1.39 2.18 -15.22
N LEU A 185 -1.44 0.87 -14.96
CA LEU A 185 -1.91 0.29 -13.71
C LEU A 185 -0.77 -0.02 -12.71
N THR A 186 0.47 0.26 -13.07
CA THR A 186 1.60 0.01 -12.17
C THR A 186 1.52 0.94 -10.97
N ALA A 187 1.73 0.37 -9.78
CA ALA A 187 1.50 1.02 -8.49
C ALA A 187 2.73 1.03 -7.59
N ASP A 188 3.86 0.47 -8.04
CA ASP A 188 5.08 0.40 -7.24
C ASP A 188 6.36 0.34 -8.09
N VAL A 189 7.50 0.56 -7.42
CA VAL A 189 8.84 0.26 -7.95
C VAL A 189 9.76 -0.24 -6.84
N TYR A 190 10.50 -1.30 -7.16
CA TYR A 190 11.45 -1.96 -6.27
C TYR A 190 12.85 -1.37 -6.46
N ASP A 191 13.49 -0.95 -5.36
CA ASP A 191 14.87 -0.49 -5.40
C ASP A 191 15.85 -1.65 -5.24
N GLU A 192 16.62 -1.94 -6.29
CA GLU A 192 17.65 -2.98 -6.24
C GLU A 192 18.94 -2.51 -5.54
N THR A 193 19.06 -1.22 -5.23
CA THR A 193 20.22 -0.64 -4.55
C THR A 193 19.98 -0.55 -3.04
N PRO A 194 20.92 -1.01 -2.19
CA PRO A 194 20.79 -0.86 -0.76
C PRO A 194 20.81 0.62 -0.34
N ARG A 195 19.86 1.04 0.50
CA ARG A 195 19.71 2.45 0.94
C ARG A 195 20.02 2.62 2.41
N ILE A 196 21.21 3.12 2.72
CA ILE A 196 21.62 3.50 4.08
C ILE A 196 21.76 5.02 4.19
N GLY A 197 21.07 5.63 5.14
CA GLY A 197 21.00 7.07 5.33
C GLY A 197 19.57 7.57 5.47
N THR A 198 19.40 8.88 5.28
CA THR A 198 18.09 9.53 5.18
C THR A 198 17.83 9.84 3.72
N PHE A 199 16.65 9.47 3.24
CA PHE A 199 16.23 9.64 1.86
C PHE A 199 14.83 10.21 1.81
N SER A 200 14.53 10.89 0.71
CA SER A 200 13.18 11.30 0.41
C SER A 200 12.85 10.99 -1.05
N TRP A 201 11.58 10.74 -1.36
CA TRP A 201 11.16 10.37 -2.70
C TRP A 201 9.81 10.97 -3.06
N ARG A 202 9.51 10.95 -4.36
CA ARG A 202 8.25 11.42 -4.92
C ARG A 202 7.95 10.73 -6.25
N VAL A 203 6.69 10.69 -6.63
CA VAL A 203 6.22 10.10 -7.89
C VAL A 203 5.38 11.09 -8.69
N GLN A 204 5.49 11.04 -10.02
CA GLN A 204 4.67 11.81 -10.95
C GLN A 204 4.11 10.88 -12.02
N ALA A 205 2.82 11.02 -12.31
CA ALA A 205 2.16 10.32 -13.41
C ALA A 205 2.43 11.05 -14.74
N ILE A 206 2.69 10.28 -15.79
CA ILE A 206 2.96 10.79 -17.14
C ILE A 206 1.91 10.21 -18.10
N ALA A 207 1.26 11.07 -18.87
CA ALA A 207 0.30 10.66 -19.89
C ALA A 207 0.99 10.11 -21.15
N LYS A 208 0.23 9.44 -22.00
CA LYS A 208 0.74 8.83 -23.26
C LYS A 208 1.42 9.82 -24.20
N ASN A 209 1.04 11.09 -24.17
CA ASN A 209 1.66 12.16 -24.96
C ASN A 209 2.96 12.71 -24.33
N GLY A 210 3.46 12.10 -23.25
CA GLY A 210 4.66 12.50 -22.53
C GLY A 210 4.46 13.68 -21.56
N GLN A 211 3.25 14.24 -21.48
CA GLN A 211 2.97 15.36 -20.57
C GLN A 211 2.69 14.85 -19.14
N PRO A 212 3.14 15.56 -18.11
CA PRO A 212 2.78 15.22 -16.73
C PRO A 212 1.28 15.35 -16.46
N ILE A 213 0.73 14.38 -15.72
CA ILE A 213 -0.60 14.47 -15.13
C ILE A 213 -0.43 15.11 -13.75
N GLY A 214 -0.43 16.43 -13.77
CA GLY A 214 -0.24 17.27 -12.61
C GLY A 214 1.15 17.27 -12.01
N GLN A 215 1.20 17.53 -10.71
CA GLN A 215 2.45 17.70 -9.98
C GLN A 215 2.98 16.35 -9.48
N PHE A 216 4.20 16.37 -8.97
CA PHE A 216 4.67 15.27 -8.14
C PHE A 216 3.80 15.12 -6.89
N SER A 217 3.75 13.90 -6.37
CA SER A 217 3.25 13.60 -5.03
C SER A 217 3.91 14.50 -3.99
N ASP A 218 3.30 14.58 -2.81
CA ASP A 218 4.04 15.05 -1.65
C ASP A 218 5.28 14.17 -1.44
N ARG A 219 6.31 14.78 -0.87
CA ARG A 219 7.60 14.11 -0.70
C ARG A 219 7.57 13.31 0.59
N GLU A 220 7.81 12.01 0.46
CA GLU A 220 7.86 11.08 1.57
C GLU A 220 9.31 10.86 1.99
N GLU A 221 9.59 10.87 3.30
CA GLU A 221 10.92 10.69 3.86
C GLU A 221 11.03 9.35 4.61
N PHE A 222 12.15 8.68 4.46
CA PHE A 222 12.50 7.51 5.26
C PHE A 222 13.97 7.54 5.66
N THR A 223 14.30 6.87 6.77
CA THR A 223 15.67 6.78 7.27
C THR A 223 16.01 5.36 7.65
N LEU A 224 17.12 4.85 7.12
CA LEU A 224 17.74 3.60 7.53
C LEU A 224 19.15 3.90 8.06
N ARG A 225 19.36 3.75 9.37
CA ARG A 225 20.69 3.90 10.01
C ARG A 225 21.01 2.64 10.79
N PRO A 226 21.62 1.63 10.17
CA PRO A 226 22.02 0.43 10.86
C PRO A 226 23.22 0.73 11.75
N VAL A 227 22.96 1.09 13.01
CA VAL A 227 24.03 1.16 14.02
C VAL A 227 24.23 -0.25 14.54
N SER A 228 25.48 -0.72 14.58
CA SER A 228 25.92 -2.13 14.79
C SER A 228 25.48 -2.82 16.10
N ARG A 229 24.60 -2.19 16.90
CA ARG A 229 24.00 -2.74 18.12
C ARG A 229 22.47 -2.62 18.18
N GLN A 230 21.82 -2.13 17.12
CA GLN A 230 20.37 -1.92 17.10
C GLN A 230 19.59 -3.16 16.62
N PHE A 231 20.23 -4.07 15.88
CA PHE A 231 19.60 -5.25 15.32
C PHE A 231 20.32 -6.50 15.79
N ALA A 232 19.56 -7.48 16.27
CA ALA A 232 20.07 -8.79 16.70
C ALA A 232 19.86 -9.86 15.62
N LEU A 233 19.04 -9.59 14.61
CA LEU A 233 18.74 -10.50 13.51
C LEU A 233 18.82 -9.78 12.15
N GLY A 234 19.17 -10.53 11.11
CA GLY A 234 18.99 -10.12 9.71
C GLY A 234 17.95 -11.02 9.05
N ILE A 235 16.92 -10.44 8.45
CA ILE A 235 15.95 -11.19 7.64
C ILE A 235 16.48 -11.22 6.22
N TYR A 236 16.74 -12.41 5.69
CA TYR A 236 17.37 -12.60 4.39
C TYR A 236 16.48 -13.43 3.47
N GLY A 237 16.42 -13.06 2.19
CA GLY A 237 15.55 -13.73 1.20
C GLY A 237 15.04 -12.77 0.12
N ASP A 238 13.87 -13.08 -0.42
CA ASP A 238 13.26 -12.40 -1.57
C ASP A 238 12.06 -11.50 -1.18
N SER A 239 11.19 -11.21 -2.16
CA SER A 239 9.94 -10.44 -2.00
C SER A 239 9.03 -10.91 -0.86
N ILE A 240 8.97 -12.21 -0.56
CA ILE A 240 8.11 -12.75 0.50
C ILE A 240 8.56 -12.25 1.88
N MET A 241 9.87 -12.20 2.11
CA MET A 241 10.46 -11.70 3.35
C MET A 241 10.32 -10.18 3.48
N HIS A 242 10.11 -9.51 2.34
CA HIS A 242 9.92 -8.07 2.25
C HIS A 242 8.54 -7.64 2.75
N GLY A 243 7.56 -8.54 2.70
CA GLY A 243 6.19 -8.28 3.14
C GLY A 243 5.23 -7.98 2.00
N GLY A 244 5.50 -8.50 0.81
CA GLY A 244 4.60 -8.34 -0.33
C GLY A 244 4.72 -9.52 -1.28
N GLY A 245 3.62 -9.82 -1.95
CA GLY A 245 3.58 -10.71 -3.11
C GLY A 245 3.19 -9.90 -4.35
N ALA A 246 3.62 -10.35 -5.53
CA ALA A 246 3.45 -9.64 -6.80
C ALA A 246 2.00 -9.33 -7.24
N ILE A 247 0.99 -9.70 -6.45
CA ILE A 247 -0.43 -9.66 -6.85
C ILE A 247 -1.25 -8.64 -6.05
N SER A 248 -0.99 -8.40 -4.76
CA SER A 248 -1.97 -7.68 -3.92
C SER A 248 -1.45 -6.72 -2.89
N ASN A 249 -0.33 -7.02 -2.26
CA ASN A 249 0.19 -6.24 -1.14
C ASN A 249 1.55 -5.72 -1.55
N ALA A 250 1.64 -4.40 -1.71
CA ALA A 250 2.93 -3.76 -1.90
C ALA A 250 3.83 -4.15 -0.71
N PRO A 251 5.10 -4.53 -0.91
CA PRO A 251 6.05 -4.86 0.17
C PRO A 251 6.25 -3.76 1.21
N SER A 252 5.78 -2.55 0.91
CA SER A 252 5.65 -1.44 1.85
C SER A 252 4.52 -1.59 2.88
N ASP A 253 3.67 -2.61 2.80
CA ASP A 253 2.64 -2.88 3.80
C ASP A 253 3.25 -3.63 4.98
N PHE A 254 3.30 -2.95 6.12
CA PHE A 254 3.82 -3.50 7.36
C PHE A 254 3.07 -4.78 7.79
N THR A 255 1.78 -4.89 7.48
CA THR A 255 0.94 -6.03 7.89
C THR A 255 1.48 -7.36 7.38
N TYR A 256 2.12 -7.38 6.22
CA TYR A 256 2.61 -8.62 5.63
C TYR A 256 4.12 -8.81 5.77
N SER A 257 4.82 -7.83 6.34
CA SER A 257 6.26 -7.92 6.59
C SER A 257 6.54 -8.89 7.73
N LEU A 258 7.33 -9.95 7.48
CA LEU A 258 7.77 -10.88 8.53
C LEU A 258 8.35 -10.13 9.74
N HIS A 259 9.05 -9.02 9.50
CA HIS A 259 9.61 -8.20 10.56
C HIS A 259 8.56 -7.73 11.57
N ALA A 260 7.36 -7.35 11.12
CA ALA A 260 6.28 -6.85 11.99
C ALA A 260 5.90 -7.82 13.11
N TYR A 261 6.18 -9.10 12.92
CA TYR A 261 5.85 -10.19 13.84
C TYR A 261 7.03 -10.61 14.72
N LEU A 262 8.24 -10.07 14.49
CA LEU A 262 9.41 -10.40 15.29
C LEU A 262 9.45 -9.56 16.58
N LYS A 263 9.62 -10.24 17.71
CA LYS A 263 9.84 -9.59 19.02
C LYS A 263 11.28 -9.08 19.21
N THR A 264 12.18 -9.52 18.34
CA THR A 264 13.60 -9.19 18.36
C THR A 264 13.89 -8.18 17.25
N PRO A 265 14.60 -7.08 17.52
CA PRO A 265 14.95 -6.11 16.50
C PRO A 265 15.70 -6.77 15.34
N ALA A 266 15.17 -6.65 14.13
CA ALA A 266 15.76 -7.24 12.95
C ALA A 266 15.92 -6.22 11.82
N LEU A 267 16.97 -6.38 11.01
CA LEU A 267 17.17 -5.61 9.79
C LEU A 267 16.65 -6.44 8.62
N ASN A 268 15.73 -5.89 7.82
CA ASN A 268 15.29 -6.58 6.62
C ASN A 268 16.31 -6.38 5.49
N LEU A 269 17.05 -7.44 5.18
CA LEU A 269 18.06 -7.52 4.13
C LEU A 269 17.50 -8.18 2.87
N ALA A 270 16.22 -8.54 2.83
CA ALA A 270 15.64 -9.21 1.68
C ALA A 270 15.62 -8.30 0.44
N ARG A 271 15.81 -8.89 -0.73
CA ARG A 271 15.78 -8.17 -2.02
C ARG A 271 14.83 -8.91 -2.97
N SER A 272 13.81 -8.20 -3.45
CA SER A 272 12.82 -8.77 -4.36
C SER A 272 13.48 -9.37 -5.60
N GLY A 273 12.99 -10.53 -6.04
CA GLY A 273 13.51 -11.24 -7.21
C GLY A 273 14.78 -12.08 -6.96
N ASP A 274 15.36 -12.07 -5.75
CA ASP A 274 16.48 -12.95 -5.43
C ASP A 274 16.06 -14.43 -5.52
N THR A 275 16.72 -15.19 -6.39
CA THR A 275 16.71 -16.65 -6.31
C THR A 275 17.54 -17.13 -5.12
N SER A 276 17.44 -18.41 -4.74
CA SER A 276 18.31 -18.98 -3.71
C SER A 276 19.79 -18.83 -4.04
N ALA A 277 20.17 -18.92 -5.32
CA ALA A 277 21.55 -18.72 -5.78
C ALA A 277 22.00 -17.26 -5.65
N ALA A 278 21.17 -16.30 -6.07
CA ALA A 278 21.46 -14.87 -5.94
C ALA A 278 21.52 -14.42 -4.46
N SER A 279 20.66 -15.00 -3.62
CA SER A 279 20.71 -14.86 -2.17
C SER A 279 22.06 -15.33 -1.62
N LEU A 280 22.51 -16.53 -1.97
CA LEU A 280 23.80 -17.03 -1.50
C LEU A 280 24.97 -16.14 -1.96
N GLU A 281 25.00 -15.74 -3.22
CA GLU A 281 26.05 -14.87 -3.78
C GLU A 281 26.16 -13.53 -3.04
N ARG A 282 25.02 -12.96 -2.64
CA ARG A 282 24.97 -11.68 -1.93
C ARG A 282 25.29 -11.82 -0.44
N PHE A 283 25.14 -13.01 0.15
CA PHE A 283 25.51 -13.25 1.54
C PHE A 283 27.04 -13.28 1.72
N GLU A 284 27.77 -13.75 0.72
CA GLU A 284 29.24 -13.88 0.75
C GLU A 284 30.00 -12.57 0.44
N ARG A 285 29.29 -11.47 0.17
CA ARG A 285 29.85 -10.15 -0.18
C ARG A 285 29.71 -9.16 0.97
#